data_AF-A0A7J6WVH7-F1
#
_entry.id   AF-A0A7J6WVH7-F1
#
_cell.length_a   1.000
_cell.length_b   1.000
_cell.length_c   1.000
_cell.angle_alpha   90.00
_cell.angle_beta   90.00
_cell.angle_gamma   90.00
#
_symmetry.space_group_name_H-M   'P 1'
#
loop_
_entity.id
_entity.type
_entity.pdbx_description
1 polymer ?
#
loop_
_entity_poly.entity_id
_entity_poly.type
_entity_poly.pdbx_seq_one_letter_code
_entity_poly.pdbx_strand_id
1 'polypeptide(L)'
;ALWEDTKTGSKWAIVNSCYFPADLPEVVGRPCSPESNEVYESNHGSTVRAGLVQGTCEVLPPNKFKEESERRIHSDNGSQPLFLC
;
A
#
# COMPACT_ATOMS: atom_id res chain seq x y z
N ALA A 1 -0.57 8.00 11.91
CA ALA A 1 -0.05 9.15 12.71
C ALA A 1 1.46 9.13 12.72
N LEU A 2 2.15 10.27 12.85
CA LEU A 2 3.62 10.38 12.87
C LEU A 2 4.06 11.18 14.11
N TRP A 3 5.06 10.69 14.86
CA TRP A 3 5.57 11.38 16.06
C TRP A 3 7.05 11.09 16.27
N GLU A 4 7.64 11.82 17.20
CA GLU A 4 9.00 11.64 17.67
C GLU A 4 9.00 11.26 19.15
N ASP A 5 9.78 10.25 19.51
CA ASP A 5 10.09 9.93 20.90
C ASP A 5 11.14 10.91 21.42
N THR A 6 10.72 11.82 22.30
CA THR A 6 11.56 12.89 22.83
C THR A 6 12.72 12.40 23.69
N LYS A 7 12.69 11.16 24.21
CA LYS A 7 13.80 10.58 24.98
C LYS A 7 14.92 10.07 24.08
N THR A 8 14.55 9.48 22.95
CA THR A 8 15.50 8.80 22.06
C THR A 8 15.76 9.55 20.75
N GLY A 9 14.97 10.58 20.44
CA GLY A 9 14.94 11.25 19.14
C GLY A 9 14.39 10.39 18.00
N SER A 10 13.90 9.18 18.30
CA SER A 10 13.45 8.24 17.28
C SER A 10 12.11 8.66 16.69
N LYS A 11 11.97 8.60 15.37
CA LYS A 11 10.72 8.93 14.65
C LYS A 11 9.91 7.66 14.38
N TRP A 12 8.61 7.73 14.66
CA TRP A 12 7.70 6.59 14.64
C TRP A 12 6.41 6.94 13.89
N ALA A 13 5.79 5.93 13.30
CA ALA A 13 4.51 6.04 12.61
C ALA A 13 3.55 4.93 13.05
N ILE A 14 2.26 5.28 13.14
CA ILE A 14 1.14 4.33 13.25
C ILE A 14 0.61 4.21 11.83
N VAL A 15 0.64 2.99 11.31
CA VAL A 15 0.16 2.64 9.98
C VAL A 15 -0.88 1.53 10.09
N ASN A 16 -1.87 1.55 9.21
CA ASN A 16 -2.72 0.39 9.01
C ASN A 16 -2.01 -0.56 8.05
N SER A 17 -2.04 -1.85 8.34
CA SER A 17 -1.51 -2.86 7.43
C SER A 17 -2.46 -3.08 6.25
N CYS A 18 -1.87 -3.17 5.07
CA CYS A 18 -2.53 -3.70 3.88
C CYS A 18 -1.94 -5.06 3.53
N TYR A 19 -2.77 -5.94 2.95
CA TYR A 19 -2.40 -7.32 2.65
C TYR A 19 -2.58 -7.61 1.18
N PHE A 20 -1.67 -8.38 0.59
CA PHE A 20 -1.87 -8.94 -0.74
C PHE A 20 -2.83 -10.14 -0.67
N PRO A 21 -3.46 -10.54 -1.79
CA PRO A 21 -4.28 -11.74 -1.86
C PRO A 21 -3.59 -13.01 -1.36
N ALA A 22 -2.25 -13.06 -1.43
CA ALA A 22 -1.43 -14.18 -0.97
C ALA A 22 -1.21 -14.20 0.55
N ASP A 23 -1.38 -13.07 1.23
CA ASP A 23 -1.25 -12.95 2.68
C ASP A 23 -2.55 -13.35 3.42
N LEU A 24 -3.65 -13.49 2.67
CA LEU A 24 -4.97 -13.81 3.21
C LEU A 24 -5.26 -15.32 3.19
N PRO A 25 -6.00 -15.84 4.18
CA PRO A 25 -6.46 -17.23 4.16
C PRO A 25 -7.27 -17.54 2.90
N GLU A 26 -7.11 -18.73 2.33
CA GLU A 26 -7.77 -19.16 1.09
C GLU A 26 -9.30 -19.09 1.13
N VAL A 27 -9.88 -19.20 2.33
CA VAL A 27 -11.32 -19.07 2.58
C VAL A 27 -11.86 -17.65 2.37
N VAL A 28 -11.01 -16.63 2.36
CA VAL A 28 -11.41 -15.25 2.13
C VAL A 28 -11.62 -15.06 0.62
N GLY A 29 -12.87 -14.76 0.24
CA GLY A 29 -13.23 -14.51 -1.15
C GLY A 29 -12.46 -13.33 -1.75
N ARG A 30 -12.05 -13.47 -3.01
CA ARG A 30 -11.31 -12.43 -3.76
C ARG A 30 -12.29 -11.68 -4.66
N PRO A 31 -12.65 -10.41 -4.34
CA PRO A 31 -13.61 -9.64 -5.13
C PRO A 31 -13.11 -9.29 -6.53
N CYS A 32 -11.80 -9.21 -6.75
CA CYS A 32 -11.23 -8.92 -8.07
C CYS A 32 -10.47 -10.13 -8.66
N SER A 33 -10.21 -10.04 -9.98
CA SER A 33 -9.14 -10.81 -10.66
C SER A 33 -7.87 -10.73 -9.81
N PRO A 34 -7.04 -11.80 -9.72
CA PRO A 34 -5.74 -11.77 -9.06
C PRO A 34 -4.75 -10.88 -9.84
N GLU A 35 -5.05 -9.59 -9.93
CA GLU A 35 -4.11 -8.58 -10.36
C GLU A 35 -2.99 -8.55 -9.33
N SER A 36 -1.75 -8.52 -9.81
CA SER A 36 -0.56 -8.65 -8.94
C SER A 36 -0.44 -7.55 -7.88
N ASN A 37 -1.15 -6.43 -8.05
CA ASN A 37 -1.04 -5.26 -7.19
C ASN A 37 -2.35 -4.96 -6.43
N GLU A 38 -3.28 -5.91 -6.32
CA GLU A 38 -4.43 -5.78 -5.43
C GLU A 38 -3.98 -5.80 -3.96
N VAL A 39 -4.53 -4.90 -3.15
CA VAL A 39 -4.27 -4.83 -1.71
C VAL A 39 -5.57 -4.63 -0.95
N TYR A 40 -5.65 -5.24 0.24
CA TYR A 40 -6.80 -5.14 1.14
C TYR A 40 -6.39 -4.36 2.38
N GLU A 41 -7.08 -3.24 2.64
CA GLU A 41 -6.89 -2.48 3.87
C GLU A 41 -7.39 -3.28 5.07
N SER A 42 -6.62 -3.29 6.16
CA SER A 42 -7.10 -3.76 7.45
C SER A 42 -7.25 -2.64 8.45
N ASN A 43 -8.05 -2.89 9.49
CA ASN A 43 -8.11 -2.05 10.69
C ASN A 43 -6.98 -2.37 11.68
N HIS A 44 -5.98 -3.17 11.30
CA HIS A 44 -4.86 -3.53 12.15
C HIS A 44 -3.79 -2.44 12.13
N GLY A 45 -3.85 -1.56 13.12
CA GLY A 45 -2.85 -0.54 13.36
C GLY A 45 -1.56 -1.13 13.94
N SER A 46 -0.42 -0.78 13.35
CA SER A 46 0.91 -1.16 13.84
C SER A 46 1.82 0.06 13.98
N THR A 47 2.76 -0.02 14.91
CA THR A 47 3.77 1.03 15.14
C THR A 47 5.09 0.63 14.51
N VAL A 48 5.56 1.44 13.57
CA VAL A 48 6.81 1.22 12.83
C VAL A 48 7.74 2.42 12.96
N ARG A 49 9.05 2.20 12.81
CA ARG A 49 9.99 3.32 12.70
C ARG A 49 9.75 4.04 11.38
N ALA A 50 9.71 5.37 11.42
CA ALA A 50 9.49 6.19 10.23
C ALA A 50 10.59 5.97 9.16
N GLY A 51 11.81 5.65 9.58
CA GLY A 51 12.92 5.33 8.67
C GLY A 51 12.77 4.02 7.89
N LEU A 52 11.75 3.20 8.17
CA LEU A 52 11.42 2.00 7.37
C LEU A 52 10.49 2.33 6.18
N VAL A 53 9.93 3.53 6.13
CA VAL A 53 9.06 3.95 5.02
C VAL A 53 9.95 4.27 3.82
N GLN A 54 9.80 3.50 2.74
CA GLN A 54 10.62 3.65 1.53
C GLN A 54 10.15 4.80 0.62
N GLY A 55 8.88 5.19 0.71
CA GLY A 55 8.28 6.23 -0.11
C GLY A 55 6.77 6.18 -0.07
N THR A 56 6.14 7.07 -0.83
CA THR A 56 4.68 7.04 -1.04
C THR A 56 4.33 6.08 -2.17
N CYS A 57 3.10 5.59 -2.14
CA CYS A 57 2.48 4.82 -3.21
C CYS A 57 1.09 5.36 -3.49
N GLU A 58 0.58 5.05 -4.67
CA GLU A 58 -0.79 5.36 -5.06
C GLU A 58 -1.65 4.10 -4.92
N VAL A 59 -2.83 4.27 -4.34
CA VAL A 59 -3.84 3.21 -4.24
C VAL A 59 -5.11 3.75 -4.91
N LEU A 60 -5.57 3.06 -5.96
CA LEU A 60 -6.66 3.53 -6.82
C LEU A 60 -7.79 2.49 -6.92
N PRO A 61 -9.05 2.94 -7.11
CA PRO A 61 -10.16 2.06 -7.40
C PRO A 61 -10.03 1.44 -8.80
N PRO A 62 -10.72 0.31 -9.09
CA PRO A 62 -10.52 -0.49 -10.31
C PRO A 62 -10.48 0.30 -11.62
N ASN A 63 -11.43 1.21 -11.84
CA ASN A 63 -11.51 1.98 -13.08
C ASN A 63 -10.31 2.90 -13.27
N LYS A 64 -9.85 3.56 -12.20
CA LYS A 64 -8.71 4.48 -12.24
C LYS A 64 -7.38 3.73 -12.28
N PHE A 65 -7.28 2.63 -11.56
CA PHE A 65 -6.10 1.76 -11.61
C PHE A 65 -5.86 1.28 -13.03
N LYS A 66 -6.91 0.82 -13.73
CA LYS A 66 -6.80 0.40 -15.12
C LYS A 66 -6.28 1.51 -16.03
N GLU A 67 -6.93 2.68 -16.01
CA GLU A 67 -6.52 3.84 -16.81
C GLU A 67 -5.06 4.25 -16.56
N GLU A 68 -4.67 4.36 -15.30
CA GLU A 68 -3.33 4.80 -14.91
C GLU A 68 -2.26 3.74 -15.21
N SER A 69 -2.59 2.45 -15.05
CA SER A 69 -1.69 1.34 -15.42
C SER A 69 -1.40 1.35 -16.93
N GLU A 70 -2.42 1.53 -17.77
CA GLU A 70 -2.27 1.65 -19.23
C GLU A 70 -1.46 2.90 -19.61
N ARG A 71 -1.67 4.03 -18.92
CA ARG A 71 -0.90 5.27 -19.12
C ARG A 71 0.59 5.09 -18.80
N ARG A 72 0.92 4.36 -17.72
CA ARG A 72 2.31 4.13 -17.26
C ARG A 72 3.09 3.17 -18.14
N ILE A 73 2.44 2.18 -18.76
CA ILE A 73 3.09 1.32 -19.77
C ILE A 73 3.72 2.16 -20.90
N HIS A 74 3.09 3.29 -21.24
CA HIS A 74 3.52 4.18 -22.31
C HIS A 74 4.40 5.35 -21.81
N SER A 75 4.70 5.44 -20.51
CA SER A 75 5.39 6.59 -19.91
C SER A 75 6.43 6.13 -18.88
N ASP A 76 7.70 6.05 -19.32
CA ASP A 76 8.85 5.56 -18.55
C ASP A 76 9.40 6.58 -17.53
N ASN A 77 8.51 7.23 -16.78
CA ASN A 77 8.90 8.22 -15.78
C ASN A 77 8.68 7.65 -14.38
N GLY A 78 9.67 6.92 -13.87
CA GLY A 78 9.94 6.61 -12.44
C GLY A 78 8.76 6.77 -11.49
N SER A 79 7.65 6.11 -11.80
CA SER A 79 6.37 6.41 -11.16
C SER A 79 6.26 5.65 -9.85
N GLN A 80 5.65 6.28 -8.84
CA GLN A 80 5.49 5.69 -7.51
C GLN A 80 4.75 4.35 -7.61
N PRO A 81 4.97 3.38 -6.71
CA PRO A 81 4.24 2.12 -6.75
C PRO A 81 2.73 2.34 -6.82
N LEU A 82 2.02 1.54 -7.63
CA LEU A 82 0.59 1.66 -7.87
C LEU A 82 -0.12 0.37 -7.46
N PHE A 83 -1.15 0.50 -6.62
CA PHE A 83 -1.95 -0.60 -6.08
C PHE A 83 -3.44 -0.41 -6.34
N LEU A 84 -4.16 -1.53 -6.37
CA LEU A 84 -5.61 -1.62 -6.55
C LEU A 84 -6.29 -1.86 -5.20
N CYS A 85 -7.36 -1.11 -4.89
CA CYS A 85 -8.23 -1.36 -3.73
C CYS A 85 -9.72 -1.30 -4.10
#